data_AF-A0A3P7IJE0-F1
#
_entry.id   AF-A0A3P7IJE0-F1
#
_cell.length_a   1.000
_cell.length_b   1.000
_cell.length_c   1.000
_cell.angle_alpha   90.00
_cell.angle_beta   90.00
_cell.angle_gamma   90.00
#
_symmetry.space_group_name_H-M   'P 1'
#
loop_
_entity.id
_entity.type
_entity.pdbx_description
1 polymer ?
#
loop_
_entity_poly.entity_id
_entity_poly.type
_entity_poly.pdbx_seq_one_letter_code
_entity_poly.pdbx_strand_id
1 'polypeptide(L)'
;MCCDMQIVNECSDARYNDCSPHARCIDKTVGYTCRCVPGFADVSPEGLKRPGRQCIPCKSFTRRELSYSESKIYQDNGERFYLLAQNI
;
A
#
# COMPACT_ATOMS: atom_id res chain seq x y z
N MET A 1 -20.14 -31.17 1.40
CA MET A 1 -18.74 -31.11 1.87
C MET A 1 -18.08 -29.96 1.14
N CYS A 2 -17.85 -28.85 1.83
CA CYS A 2 -16.99 -27.78 1.33
C CYS A 2 -15.55 -28.22 1.65
N CYS A 3 -14.67 -28.21 0.65
CA CYS A 3 -13.26 -28.50 0.83
C CYS A 3 -12.71 -27.54 1.88
N ASP A 4 -12.03 -28.06 2.90
CA ASP A 4 -11.39 -27.28 3.96
C ASP A 4 -10.44 -26.25 3.36
N MET A 5 -10.94 -25.02 3.13
CA MET A 5 -10.12 -23.84 2.96
C MET A 5 -9.44 -23.62 4.30
N GLN A 6 -8.23 -24.15 4.46
CA GLN A 6 -7.47 -23.99 5.69
C GLN A 6 -7.30 -22.49 5.95
N ILE A 7 -7.91 -22.03 7.04
CA ILE A 7 -7.76 -20.67 7.56
C ILE A 7 -6.42 -20.64 8.29
N VAL A 8 -5.37 -20.38 7.52
CA VAL A 8 -4.01 -20.17 8.04
C VAL A 8 -3.78 -18.67 8.09
N ASN A 9 -3.29 -18.17 9.22
CA ASN A 9 -2.90 -16.77 9.33
C ASN A 9 -1.42 -16.63 8.95
N GLU A 10 -1.13 -16.34 7.68
CA GLU A 10 0.25 -16.16 7.21
C GLU A 10 0.91 -14.88 7.73
N CYS A 11 0.13 -13.96 8.31
CA CYS A 11 0.64 -12.74 8.93
C CYS A 11 1.11 -12.94 10.38
N SER A 12 0.88 -14.13 10.97
CA SER A 12 1.32 -14.46 12.33
C SER A 12 2.84 -14.57 12.47
N ASP A 13 3.54 -14.89 11.37
CA ASP A 13 4.99 -15.00 11.32
C ASP A 13 5.49 -14.54 9.95
N ALA A 14 6.55 -13.73 9.93
CA ALA A 14 7.17 -13.25 8.69
C ALA A 14 7.67 -14.38 7.78
N ARG A 15 7.88 -15.60 8.29
CA ARG A 15 8.30 -16.77 7.51
C ARG A 15 7.18 -17.34 6.64
N TYR A 16 5.92 -17.02 6.93
CA TYR A 16 4.76 -17.53 6.19
C TYR A 16 4.28 -16.57 5.11
N ASN A 17 4.83 -15.37 5.04
CA ASN A 17 4.51 -14.39 4.02
C ASN A 17 5.77 -13.84 3.34
N ASP A 18 5.62 -13.36 2.12
CA ASP A 18 6.71 -12.72 1.36
C ASP A 18 6.49 -11.21 1.23
N CYS A 19 5.77 -10.58 2.17
CA CYS A 19 5.58 -9.12 2.17
C CYS A 19 6.94 -8.40 2.15
N SER A 20 6.99 -7.23 1.50
CA SER A 20 8.11 -6.31 1.68
C SER A 20 8.27 -5.95 3.17
N PRO A 21 9.50 -5.72 3.66
CA PRO A 21 9.72 -5.15 4.99
C PRO A 21 9.03 -3.79 5.20
N HIS A 22 8.72 -3.07 4.12
CA HIS A 22 7.97 -1.82 4.12
C HIS A 22 6.50 -2.00 3.74
N ALA A 23 5.94 -3.19 3.97
CA ALA A 23 4.53 -3.49 3.78
C ALA A 23 3.89 -4.07 5.04
N ARG A 24 2.59 -3.83 5.18
CA ARG A 24 1.73 -4.48 6.16
C ARG A 24 1.16 -5.76 5.55
N CYS A 25 1.30 -6.89 6.25
CA CYS A 25 0.58 -8.11 5.94
C CYS A 25 -0.90 -7.99 6.34
N ILE A 26 -1.79 -8.50 5.50
CA ILE A 26 -3.24 -8.51 5.72
C ILE A 26 -3.73 -9.93 5.46
N ASP A 27 -4.11 -10.60 6.54
CA ASP A 27 -4.68 -11.94 6.54
C ASP A 27 -6.08 -11.93 5.89
N LYS A 28 -6.42 -12.97 5.13
CA LYS A 28 -7.74 -13.13 4.51
C LYS A 28 -8.30 -14.51 4.85
N THR A 29 -9.58 -14.69 4.57
CA THR A 29 -10.24 -16.01 4.70
C THR A 29 -9.56 -17.08 3.83
N VAL A 30 -8.93 -16.67 2.73
CA VAL A 30 -8.15 -17.55 1.84
C VAL A 30 -6.85 -16.82 1.51
N GLY A 31 -5.76 -17.27 2.12
CA GLY A 31 -4.42 -16.69 1.98
C GLY A 31 -4.32 -15.27 2.55
N TYR A 32 -3.40 -14.48 2.00
CA TYR A 32 -3.09 -13.14 2.50
C TYR A 32 -2.80 -12.16 1.36
N THR A 33 -2.75 -10.88 1.68
CA THR A 33 -2.25 -9.82 0.79
C THR A 33 -1.32 -8.91 1.55
N CYS A 34 -0.47 -8.14 0.85
CA CYS A 34 0.32 -7.11 1.50
C CYS A 34 0.03 -5.75 0.90
N ARG A 35 0.28 -4.71 1.69
CA ARG A 35 0.06 -3.32 1.29
C ARG A 35 1.23 -2.48 1.77
N CYS A 36 1.89 -1.75 0.87
CA CYS A 36 2.97 -0.85 1.27
C CYS A 36 2.48 0.13 2.35
N VAL A 37 3.36 0.43 3.30
CA VAL A 37 3.08 1.43 4.34
C VAL A 37 3.11 2.84 3.73
N PRO A 38 2.47 3.85 4.35
CA PRO A 38 2.51 5.22 3.85
C PRO A 38 3.94 5.72 3.61
N GLY A 39 4.14 6.44 2.51
CA GLY A 39 5.46 6.90 2.07
C GLY A 39 6.21 5.91 1.18
N PHE A 40 5.64 4.74 0.87
CA PHE A 40 6.19 3.77 -0.07
C PHE A 40 5.21 3.46 -1.21
N ALA A 41 5.73 3.33 -2.43
CA ALA A 41 4.99 2.91 -3.62
C ALA A 41 5.31 1.46 -3.96
N ASP A 42 4.29 0.72 -4.36
CA ASP A 42 4.44 -0.63 -4.86
C ASP A 42 4.88 -0.62 -6.33
N VAL A 43 6.00 -1.26 -6.63
CA VAL A 43 6.55 -1.41 -7.99
C VAL A 43 6.58 -2.88 -8.42
N SER A 44 5.83 -3.74 -7.74
CA SER A 44 5.75 -5.16 -8.10
C SER A 44 5.26 -5.30 -9.55
N PRO A 45 5.94 -6.07 -10.41
CA PRO A 45 5.57 -6.22 -11.82
C PRO A 45 4.19 -6.85 -12.01
N GLU A 46 3.72 -7.61 -11.00
CA GLU A 46 2.39 -8.20 -10.98
C GLU A 46 1.32 -7.28 -10.38
N GLY A 47 1.71 -6.08 -9.92
CA GLY A 47 0.94 -4.89 -9.50
C GLY A 47 -0.33 -5.09 -8.67
N LEU A 48 -1.32 -5.77 -9.25
CA LEU A 48 -2.63 -6.03 -8.66
C LEU A 48 -2.78 -7.46 -8.13
N LYS A 49 -2.02 -8.43 -8.66
CA LYS A 49 -2.14 -9.84 -8.25
C LYS A 49 -1.42 -10.12 -6.95
N ARG A 50 -0.26 -9.49 -6.74
CA ARG A 50 0.61 -9.69 -5.56
C ARG A 50 1.17 -8.35 -5.05
N PRO A 51 0.32 -7.46 -4.54
CA PRO A 51 0.76 -6.16 -4.10
C PRO A 51 1.61 -6.22 -2.82
N GLY A 52 2.40 -5.19 -2.57
CA GLY A 52 3.19 -4.98 -1.36
C GLY A 52 4.42 -5.87 -1.24
N ARG A 53 4.94 -6.40 -2.35
CA ARG A 53 6.17 -7.22 -2.40
C ARG A 53 7.41 -6.39 -2.67
N GLN A 54 7.26 -5.34 -3.48
CA GLN A 54 8.33 -4.40 -3.80
C GLN A 54 7.87 -2.99 -3.45
N CYS A 55 8.12 -2.59 -2.20
CA CYS A 55 7.81 -1.25 -1.72
C CYS A 55 9.06 -0.38 -1.78
N ILE A 56 9.05 0.65 -2.62
CA ILE A 56 10.13 1.63 -2.71
C ILE A 56 9.69 2.94 -2.05
N PRO A 57 10.58 3.66 -1.35
CA PRO A 57 10.22 4.93 -0.75
C PRO A 57 9.81 5.91 -1.86
N CYS A 58 8.59 6.43 -1.75
CA CYS A 58 8.20 7.65 -2.46
C CYS A 58 9.12 8.73 -1.91
N LYS A 59 9.98 9.32 -2.75
CA LYS A 59 10.83 10.45 -2.32
C LYS A 59 9.90 11.56 -1.83
N SER A 60 9.75 11.58 -0.51
CA SER A 60 8.84 12.46 0.19
C SER A 60 9.51 13.82 0.13
N PHE A 61 9.00 14.67 -0.76
CA PHE A 61 9.21 16.10 -0.73
C PHE A 61 9.22 16.55 0.73
N THR A 62 10.39 16.93 1.23
CA THR A 62 10.46 17.68 2.47
C THR A 62 9.57 18.90 2.29
N ARG A 63 8.92 19.38 3.35
CA ARG A 63 8.02 20.54 3.34
C ARG A 63 8.68 21.84 2.81
N ARG A 64 9.91 21.80 2.27
CA ARG A 64 10.71 22.91 1.75
C ARG A 64 11.00 22.85 0.24
N GLU A 65 10.38 21.97 -0.55
CA GLU A 65 10.45 22.04 -2.02
C GLU A 65 9.05 22.09 -2.66
N LEU A 66 8.32 23.14 -2.33
CA LEU A 66 7.10 23.57 -3.05
C LEU A 66 7.49 24.55 -4.16
N SER A 67 8.11 24.04 -5.22
CA SER A 67 8.16 24.76 -6.48
C SER A 67 8.38 23.75 -7.60
N TYR A 68 7.51 23.74 -8.59
CA TYR A 68 7.66 23.00 -9.85
C TYR A 68 7.15 21.55 -9.90
N SER A 69 5.83 21.38 -9.73
CA SER A 69 4.98 20.57 -10.62
C SER A 69 3.61 20.38 -9.94
N GLU A 70 2.62 21.12 -10.43
CA GLU A 70 1.22 21.02 -10.04
C GLU A 70 0.65 19.66 -10.50
N SER A 71 0.28 18.80 -9.54
CA SER A 71 -0.80 17.80 -9.60
C SER A 71 -0.64 16.78 -8.45
N LYS A 72 -1.02 17.12 -7.22
CA LYS A 72 -1.05 16.15 -6.12
C LYS A 72 -2.43 15.49 -6.03
N ILE A 73 -2.57 14.32 -6.63
CA ILE A 73 -3.66 13.38 -6.34
C ILE A 73 -3.19 12.53 -5.16
N TYR A 74 -3.76 12.74 -3.97
CA TYR A 74 -3.66 11.76 -2.89
C TYR A 74 -4.82 10.78 -3.05
N GLN A 75 -4.52 9.53 -3.41
CA GLN A 75 -5.48 8.43 -3.38
C GLN A 75 -5.43 7.79 -1.98
N ASP A 76 -6.23 8.32 -1.07
CA ASP A 76 -6.73 7.55 0.05
C ASP A 76 -8.23 7.31 -0.20
N ASN A 77 -8.62 6.04 -0.31
CA ASN A 77 -10.01 5.57 -0.33
C ASN A 77 -10.99 6.19 -1.34
N GLY A 78 -10.50 6.74 -2.47
CA GLY A 78 -11.34 7.10 -3.61
C GLY A 78 -12.19 8.37 -3.44
N GLU A 79 -11.99 9.14 -2.38
CA GLU A 79 -12.66 10.43 -2.22
C GLU A 79 -11.76 11.57 -2.72
N ARG A 80 -12.25 12.26 -3.75
CA ARG A 80 -11.57 13.38 -4.39
C ARG A 80 -11.76 14.63 -3.55
N PHE A 81 -10.93 14.83 -2.54
CA PHE A 81 -10.97 16.06 -1.75
C PHE A 81 -10.26 17.20 -2.51
N TYR A 82 -11.05 18.06 -3.15
CA TYR A 82 -10.60 19.37 -3.58
C TYR A 82 -10.33 20.17 -2.29
N LEU A 83 -9.05 20.48 -2.00
CA LEU A 83 -8.78 21.60 -1.11
C LEU A 83 -9.26 22.83 -1.86
N LEU A 84 -10.46 23.28 -1.50
CA LEU A 84 -10.95 24.60 -1.84
C LEU A 84 -9.83 25.57 -1.47
N ALA A 85 -9.22 26.17 -2.48
CA ALA A 85 -8.42 27.36 -2.31
C ALA A 85 -9.35 28.41 -1.68
N GLN A 86 -9.34 28.49 -0.36
CA GLN A 86 -9.93 29.60 0.37
C GLN A 86 -8.78 30.33 1.03
N ASN A 87 -8.25 31.26 0.22
CA ASN A 87 -7.57 32.50 0.59
C ASN A 87 -7.50 32.76 2.10
N ILE A 88 -6.29 32.66 2.66
CA ILE A 88 -5.77 33.60 3.66
C ILE A 88 -4.30 33.83 3.33
#